data_AF-A0A8M8USD7-F1
#
_entry.id   AF-A0A8M8USD7-F1
#
_cell.length_a   1.000
_cell.length_b   1.000
_cell.length_c   1.000
_cell.angle_alpha   90.00
_cell.angle_beta   90.00
_cell.angle_gamma   90.00
#
_symmetry.space_group_name_H-M   'P 1'
#
loop_
_entity.id
_entity.type
_entity.pdbx_description
1 polymer ?
#
loop_
_entity_poly.entity_id
_entity_poly.type
_entity_poly.pdbx_seq_one_letter_code
_entity_poly.pdbx_strand_id
1 'polypeptide(L)'
;MPILARIQPVDLVGTKSVFISAIRFATSIDGPSPPFGDELRTSAQEQVEYMLGDDADMPLVTADNEVQLETITGLSKTFSSFERELSLIFESGMCKFTECKILQSLSDLEWMCNVLLKMGLMNDFVSKWIDISETILRVVEDENLKCMWGLKLKLVEVTSKVLDAVGYGNVILPAPHRVQLIKSWLPFIRKLKPILDLMGDKDAEFPYKMDEDMCQSIEGAMVSLVSALPSDDQADILADWMNAEQLRYPDLSEAFEVWCFRTKSAKRRLVGGLMDKVDSTTVSL
;
A
#
# COMPACT_ATOMS: atom_id res chain seq x y z
N MET A 1 22.57 -41.95 -6.82
CA MET A 1 23.37 -40.76 -6.46
C MET A 1 23.24 -40.53 -4.96
N PRO A 2 24.34 -40.32 -4.21
CA PRO A 2 24.25 -40.08 -2.77
C PRO A 2 23.69 -38.68 -2.49
N ILE A 3 22.82 -38.56 -1.48
CA ILE A 3 22.23 -37.30 -1.00
C ILE A 3 23.31 -36.26 -0.63
N LEU A 4 24.51 -36.73 -0.28
CA LEU A 4 25.70 -35.91 0.04
C LEU A 4 26.25 -35.09 -1.13
N ALA A 5 25.92 -35.43 -2.39
CA ALA A 5 26.31 -34.61 -3.55
C ALA A 5 25.50 -33.31 -3.68
N ARG A 6 24.45 -33.13 -2.85
CA ARG A 6 23.66 -31.89 -2.75
C ARG A 6 24.27 -30.87 -1.76
N ILE A 7 25.44 -31.16 -1.19
CA ILE A 7 26.12 -30.31 -0.19
C ILE A 7 27.32 -29.61 -0.84
N GLN A 8 27.17 -29.12 -2.07
CA GLN A 8 28.05 -28.03 -2.50
C GLN A 8 27.56 -26.75 -1.81
N PRO A 9 28.47 -25.93 -1.25
CA PRO A 9 28.07 -24.62 -0.76
C PRO A 9 27.40 -23.87 -1.92
N VAL A 10 26.22 -23.30 -1.67
CA VAL A 10 25.50 -22.50 -2.65
C VAL A 10 26.45 -21.41 -3.15
N ASP A 11 26.57 -21.28 -4.48
CA ASP A 11 27.34 -20.20 -5.09
C ASP A 11 26.57 -18.88 -4.90
N LEU A 12 26.74 -18.28 -3.72
CA LEU A 12 26.08 -17.04 -3.33
C LEU A 12 26.38 -15.90 -4.33
N VAL A 13 27.58 -15.89 -4.93
CA VAL A 13 27.97 -14.88 -5.93
C VAL A 13 27.17 -15.08 -7.21
N GLY A 14 27.08 -16.33 -7.69
CA GLY A 14 26.24 -16.70 -8.82
C GLY A 14 24.77 -16.34 -8.57
N THR A 15 24.21 -16.76 -7.44
CA THR A 15 22.82 -16.48 -7.04
C THR A 15 22.54 -14.98 -7.00
N LYS A 16 23.43 -14.19 -6.37
CA LYS A 16 23.34 -12.73 -6.34
C LYS A 16 23.32 -12.13 -7.75
N SER A 17 24.23 -12.56 -8.62
CA SER A 17 24.32 -12.06 -10.00
C SER A 17 23.05 -12.35 -10.80
N VAL A 18 22.49 -13.56 -10.64
CA VAL A 18 21.20 -13.92 -11.25
C VAL A 18 20.07 -13.05 -10.70
N PHE A 19 20.01 -12.85 -9.39
CA PHE A 19 18.97 -12.05 -8.75
C PHE A 19 18.98 -10.59 -9.21
N ILE A 20 20.16 -9.95 -9.23
CA ILE A 20 20.36 -8.59 -9.75
C ILE A 20 19.93 -8.50 -11.22
N SER A 21 20.30 -9.48 -12.04
CA SER A 21 19.93 -9.50 -13.46
C SER A 21 18.42 -9.62 -13.65
N ALA A 22 17.77 -10.47 -12.85
CA ALA A 22 16.32 -10.62 -12.87
C ALA A 22 15.60 -9.34 -12.43
N ILE A 23 16.05 -8.67 -11.35
CA ILE A 23 15.51 -7.36 -10.93
C ILE A 23 15.65 -6.32 -12.05
N ARG A 24 16.83 -6.21 -12.66
CA ARG A 24 17.09 -5.26 -13.76
C ARG A 24 16.13 -5.45 -14.93
N PHE A 25 15.91 -6.71 -15.30
CA PHE A 25 15.04 -7.03 -16.41
C PHE A 25 13.56 -6.82 -16.07
N ALA A 26 13.15 -7.25 -14.88
CA ALA A 26 11.78 -7.09 -14.36
C ALA A 26 11.36 -5.62 -14.18
N THR A 27 12.32 -4.73 -13.90
CA THR A 27 12.10 -3.28 -13.71
C THR A 27 12.56 -2.45 -14.91
N SER A 28 12.86 -3.10 -16.04
CA SER A 28 13.21 -2.38 -17.26
C SER A 28 11.99 -1.62 -17.78
N ILE A 29 12.21 -0.34 -18.13
CA ILE A 29 11.18 0.54 -18.73
C ILE A 29 11.23 0.46 -20.27
N ASP A 30 12.15 -0.35 -20.80
CA ASP A 30 12.29 -0.54 -22.24
C ASP A 30 11.05 -1.25 -22.77
N GLY A 31 10.64 -0.87 -23.99
CA GLY A 31 9.47 -1.46 -24.63
C GLY A 31 9.61 -2.98 -24.84
N PRO A 32 8.52 -3.67 -25.20
CA PRO A 32 8.48 -5.11 -25.38
C PRO A 32 9.68 -5.60 -26.20
N SER A 33 10.41 -6.59 -25.68
CA SER A 33 11.67 -7.08 -26.29
C SER A 33 11.36 -8.05 -27.43
N PRO A 34 11.57 -7.68 -28.72
CA PRO A 34 11.23 -8.57 -29.83
C PRO A 34 12.18 -9.78 -29.84
N PRO A 35 11.72 -11.00 -30.17
CA PRO A 35 10.35 -11.39 -30.55
C PRO A 35 9.40 -11.69 -29.37
N PHE A 36 9.90 -11.64 -28.13
CA PHE A 36 9.23 -12.15 -26.92
C PHE A 36 8.23 -11.18 -26.28
N GLY A 37 8.20 -9.92 -26.72
CA GLY A 37 7.30 -8.92 -26.17
C GLY A 37 7.54 -8.70 -24.68
N ASP A 38 6.47 -8.82 -23.88
CA ASP A 38 6.51 -8.65 -22.43
C ASP A 38 6.85 -9.96 -21.67
N GLU A 39 6.91 -11.11 -22.37
CA GLU A 39 7.13 -12.43 -21.74
C GLU A 39 8.44 -12.49 -20.95
N LEU A 40 9.50 -11.84 -21.45
CA LEU A 40 10.78 -11.82 -20.75
C LEU A 40 10.70 -11.04 -19.43
N ARG A 41 9.90 -9.95 -19.40
CA ARG A 41 9.72 -9.15 -18.18
C ARG A 41 8.94 -9.95 -17.16
N THR A 42 7.82 -10.56 -17.58
CA THR A 42 7.02 -11.43 -16.72
C THR A 42 7.84 -12.60 -16.19
N SER A 43 8.63 -13.26 -17.04
CA SER A 43 9.52 -14.35 -16.61
C SER A 43 10.58 -13.88 -15.62
N ALA A 44 11.11 -12.67 -15.79
CA ALA A 44 12.03 -12.09 -14.82
C ALA A 44 11.35 -11.77 -13.47
N GLN A 45 10.11 -11.29 -13.49
CA GLN A 45 9.31 -11.06 -12.29
C GLN A 45 9.05 -12.39 -11.54
N GLU A 46 8.62 -13.42 -12.26
CA GLU A 46 8.42 -14.77 -11.72
C GLU A 46 9.73 -15.36 -11.15
N GLN A 47 10.87 -15.14 -11.83
CA GLN A 47 12.17 -15.58 -11.36
C GLN A 47 12.56 -14.92 -10.03
N VAL A 48 12.33 -13.60 -9.89
CA VAL A 48 12.57 -12.89 -8.62
C VAL A 48 11.67 -13.43 -7.52
N GLU A 49 10.38 -13.66 -7.80
CA GLU A 49 9.43 -14.22 -6.83
C GLU A 49 9.82 -15.62 -6.38
N TYR A 50 10.25 -16.46 -7.32
CA TYR A 50 10.74 -17.80 -7.07
C TYR A 50 11.98 -17.78 -6.18
N MET A 51 12.94 -16.91 -6.47
CA MET A 51 14.17 -16.77 -5.67
C MET A 51 13.88 -16.26 -4.26
N LEU A 52 12.86 -15.39 -4.10
CA LEU A 52 12.37 -14.93 -2.80
C LEU A 52 11.45 -15.94 -2.09
N GLY A 53 11.39 -17.19 -2.53
CA GLY A 53 10.75 -18.28 -1.80
C GLY A 53 11.52 -18.67 -0.53
N ASP A 54 11.05 -19.73 0.13
CA ASP A 54 11.63 -20.22 1.39
C ASP A 54 12.97 -20.96 1.19
N ASP A 55 13.98 -20.26 0.66
CA ASP A 55 15.37 -20.72 0.59
C ASP A 55 16.14 -20.18 1.82
N ALA A 56 16.86 -21.07 2.51
CA ALA A 56 17.62 -20.75 3.72
C ALA A 56 18.73 -19.70 3.48
N ASP A 57 19.27 -19.62 2.27
CA ASP A 57 20.37 -18.72 1.92
C ASP A 57 19.90 -17.38 1.34
N MET A 58 18.63 -17.24 0.97
CA MET A 58 18.09 -16.01 0.38
C MET A 58 18.16 -14.76 1.29
N PRO A 59 18.03 -14.87 2.63
CA PRO A 59 18.26 -13.73 3.52
C PRO A 59 19.67 -13.13 3.37
N LEU A 60 20.68 -13.93 3.03
CA LEU A 60 22.04 -13.42 2.79
C LEU A 60 22.14 -12.64 1.48
N VAL A 61 21.39 -13.07 0.46
CA VAL A 61 21.34 -12.39 -0.85
C VAL A 61 20.57 -11.07 -0.74
N THR A 62 19.40 -11.06 -0.08
CA THR A 62 18.57 -9.84 0.08
C THR A 62 19.20 -8.79 1.01
N ALA A 63 20.06 -9.21 1.94
CA ALA A 63 20.83 -8.30 2.80
C ALA A 63 22.04 -7.67 2.09
N ASP A 64 22.41 -8.12 0.90
CA ASP A 64 23.55 -7.55 0.16
C ASP A 64 23.24 -6.15 -0.37
N ASN A 65 24.15 -5.20 -0.12
CA ASN A 65 23.97 -3.79 -0.49
C ASN A 65 23.77 -3.55 -1.99
N GLU A 66 24.42 -4.34 -2.86
CA GLU A 66 24.27 -4.20 -4.31
C GLU A 66 22.89 -4.67 -4.75
N VAL A 67 22.39 -5.75 -4.16
CA VAL A 67 21.03 -6.25 -4.38
C VAL A 67 20.01 -5.21 -3.94
N GLN A 68 20.13 -4.68 -2.73
CA GLN A 68 19.22 -3.64 -2.23
C GLN A 68 19.26 -2.39 -3.10
N LEU A 69 20.46 -1.91 -3.48
CA LEU A 69 20.61 -0.73 -4.32
C LEU A 69 19.97 -0.94 -5.70
N GLU A 70 20.13 -2.12 -6.31
CA GLU A 70 19.49 -2.43 -7.58
C GLU A 70 17.96 -2.47 -7.45
N THR A 71 17.44 -3.08 -6.38
CA THR A 71 15.99 -3.11 -6.10
C THR A 71 15.42 -1.69 -5.94
N ILE A 72 16.08 -0.82 -5.17
CA ILE A 72 15.64 0.58 -4.98
C ILE A 72 15.78 1.39 -6.28
N THR A 73 16.78 1.09 -7.09
CA THR A 73 16.93 1.69 -8.44
C THR A 73 15.78 1.27 -9.34
N GLY A 74 15.42 -0.01 -9.33
CA GLY A 74 14.26 -0.56 -10.03
C GLY A 74 12.95 0.10 -9.58
N LEU A 75 12.75 0.21 -8.26
CA LEU A 75 11.59 0.91 -7.68
C LEU A 75 11.48 2.35 -8.19
N SER A 76 12.58 3.10 -8.17
CA SER A 76 12.62 4.49 -8.64
C SER A 76 12.25 4.62 -10.12
N LYS A 77 12.72 3.68 -10.95
CA LYS A 77 12.37 3.57 -12.37
C LYS A 77 10.89 3.30 -12.56
N THR A 78 10.32 2.35 -11.83
CA THR A 78 8.89 1.99 -11.92
C THR A 78 8.00 3.17 -11.53
N PHE A 79 8.32 3.88 -10.43
CA PHE A 79 7.60 5.10 -10.06
C PHE A 79 7.71 6.19 -11.12
N SER A 80 8.91 6.42 -11.65
CA SER A 80 9.12 7.43 -12.70
C SER A 80 8.30 7.12 -13.96
N SER A 81 8.20 5.83 -14.33
CA SER A 81 7.33 5.39 -15.42
C SER A 81 5.86 5.67 -15.11
N PHE A 82 5.39 5.29 -13.93
CA PHE A 82 4.01 5.54 -13.50
C PHE A 82 3.66 7.04 -13.50
N GLU A 83 4.50 7.90 -12.91
CA GLU A 83 4.30 9.36 -12.87
C GLU A 83 4.25 9.97 -14.29
N ARG A 84 5.08 9.46 -15.21
CA ARG A 84 5.05 9.86 -16.62
C ARG A 84 3.73 9.46 -17.29
N GLU A 85 3.31 8.21 -17.17
CA GLU A 85 2.05 7.75 -17.80
C GLU A 85 0.82 8.45 -17.17
N LEU A 86 0.85 8.73 -15.86
CA LEU A 86 -0.17 9.52 -15.17
C LEU A 86 -0.23 10.98 -15.69
N SER A 87 0.92 11.57 -16.00
CA SER A 87 0.95 12.91 -16.61
C SER A 87 0.41 12.89 -18.05
N LEU A 88 0.78 11.87 -18.84
CA LEU A 88 0.33 11.72 -20.22
C LEU A 88 -1.19 11.49 -20.32
N ILE A 89 -1.77 10.70 -19.41
CA ILE A 89 -3.22 10.45 -19.42
C ILE A 89 -4.02 11.70 -19.04
N PHE A 90 -3.44 12.54 -18.18
CA PHE A 90 -4.03 13.83 -17.82
C PHE A 90 -3.95 14.85 -18.97
N GLU A 91 -2.82 14.95 -19.66
CA GLU A 91 -2.60 15.96 -20.71
C GLU A 91 -3.24 15.62 -22.07
N SER A 92 -3.11 14.37 -22.52
CA SER A 92 -3.48 13.98 -23.89
C SER A 92 -4.93 13.49 -24.02
N GLY A 93 -5.63 13.35 -22.90
CA GLY A 93 -6.94 12.71 -22.85
C GLY A 93 -6.87 11.21 -23.14
N MET A 94 -8.04 10.60 -23.29
CA MET A 94 -8.21 9.15 -23.27
C MET A 94 -7.73 8.48 -24.57
N CYS A 95 -6.71 7.64 -24.47
CA CYS A 95 -6.39 6.61 -25.47
C CYS A 95 -6.23 5.25 -24.78
N LYS A 96 -6.82 4.19 -25.37
CA LYS A 96 -6.71 2.81 -24.88
C LYS A 96 -5.25 2.38 -24.65
N PHE A 97 -4.33 2.88 -25.48
CA PHE A 97 -2.91 2.60 -25.34
C PHE A 97 -2.29 3.19 -24.07
N THR A 98 -2.65 4.45 -23.73
CA THR A 98 -2.21 5.11 -22.49
C THR A 98 -2.79 4.40 -21.27
N GLU A 99 -4.05 3.95 -21.35
CA GLU A 99 -4.70 3.16 -20.30
C GLU A 99 -3.98 1.83 -20.05
N CYS A 100 -3.63 1.08 -21.10
CA CYS A 100 -2.86 -0.17 -20.95
C CYS A 100 -1.50 0.07 -20.26
N LYS A 101 -0.81 1.16 -20.60
CA LYS A 101 0.50 1.49 -20.03
C LYS A 101 0.45 1.90 -18.56
N ILE A 102 -0.53 2.71 -18.17
CA ILE A 102 -0.68 3.11 -16.76
C ILE A 102 -1.09 1.91 -15.90
N LEU A 103 -1.98 1.04 -16.41
CA LEU A 103 -2.35 -0.19 -15.73
C LEU A 103 -1.16 -1.14 -15.59
N GLN A 104 -0.34 -1.30 -16.63
CA GLN A 104 0.88 -2.10 -16.53
C GLN A 104 1.86 -1.51 -15.51
N SER A 105 2.04 -0.19 -15.50
CA SER A 105 2.92 0.47 -14.52
C SER A 105 2.43 0.26 -13.08
N LEU A 106 1.11 0.23 -12.87
CA LEU A 106 0.54 -0.10 -11.55
C LEU A 106 0.67 -1.57 -11.19
N SER A 107 0.53 -2.49 -12.14
CA SER A 107 0.84 -3.91 -11.91
C SER A 107 2.31 -4.11 -11.55
N ASP A 108 3.22 -3.39 -12.20
CA ASP A 108 4.65 -3.42 -11.88
C ASP A 108 4.92 -2.85 -10.47
N LEU A 109 4.21 -1.80 -10.06
CA LEU A 109 4.27 -1.27 -8.68
C LEU A 109 3.71 -2.26 -7.66
N GLU A 110 2.58 -2.89 -7.93
CA GLU A 110 2.00 -3.91 -7.05
C GLU A 110 2.96 -5.10 -6.87
N TRP A 111 3.55 -5.57 -7.98
CA TRP A 111 4.58 -6.60 -7.95
C TRP A 111 5.77 -6.17 -7.08
N MET A 112 6.20 -4.91 -7.20
CA MET A 112 7.25 -4.36 -6.34
C MET A 112 6.87 -4.31 -4.87
N CYS A 113 5.62 -4.03 -4.51
CA CYS A 113 5.17 -4.15 -3.11
C CYS A 113 5.48 -5.55 -2.54
N ASN A 114 5.16 -6.61 -3.30
CA ASN A 114 5.36 -7.99 -2.85
C ASN A 114 6.85 -8.33 -2.70
N VAL A 115 7.69 -7.89 -3.63
CA VAL A 115 9.15 -8.08 -3.58
C VAL A 115 9.76 -7.31 -2.39
N LEU A 116 9.42 -6.03 -2.26
CA LEU A 116 9.99 -5.16 -1.22
C LEU A 116 9.57 -5.59 0.18
N LEU A 117 8.34 -6.10 0.35
CA LEU A 117 7.88 -6.65 1.63
C LEU A 117 8.74 -7.85 2.04
N LYS A 118 9.01 -8.79 1.13
CA LYS A 118 9.88 -9.95 1.40
C LYS A 118 11.34 -9.57 1.66
N MET A 119 11.80 -8.45 1.09
CA MET A 119 13.16 -7.93 1.28
C MET A 119 13.30 -6.96 2.46
N GLY A 120 12.21 -6.59 3.15
CA GLY A 120 12.26 -5.58 4.22
C GLY A 120 12.56 -4.15 3.74
N LEU A 121 12.30 -3.85 2.45
CA LEU A 121 12.61 -2.57 1.79
C LEU A 121 11.38 -1.71 1.51
N MET A 122 10.24 -2.03 2.14
CA MET A 122 8.95 -1.39 1.85
C MET A 122 8.86 0.09 2.27
N ASN A 123 9.78 0.57 3.11
CA ASN A 123 9.80 1.97 3.58
C ASN A 123 9.89 2.99 2.44
N ASP A 124 10.75 2.76 1.44
CA ASP A 124 10.95 3.68 0.32
C ASP A 124 9.71 3.73 -0.59
N PHE A 125 9.06 2.58 -0.79
CA PHE A 125 7.81 2.50 -1.55
C PHE A 125 6.72 3.32 -0.86
N VAL A 126 6.50 3.06 0.43
CA VAL A 126 5.43 3.71 1.20
C VAL A 126 5.66 5.22 1.25
N SER A 127 6.89 5.66 1.50
CA SER A 127 7.23 7.08 1.55
C SER A 127 6.91 7.77 0.21
N LYS A 128 7.39 7.19 -0.90
CA LYS A 128 7.13 7.73 -2.23
C LYS A 128 5.64 7.70 -2.58
N TRP A 129 4.92 6.63 -2.21
CA TRP A 129 3.47 6.52 -2.44
C TRP A 129 2.70 7.63 -1.73
N ILE A 130 3.04 7.92 -0.46
CA ILE A 130 2.44 9.02 0.30
C ILE A 130 2.72 10.36 -0.39
N ASP A 131 3.97 10.62 -0.79
CA ASP A 131 4.38 11.87 -1.44
C ASP A 131 3.59 12.16 -2.72
N ILE A 132 3.28 11.13 -3.51
CA ILE A 132 2.56 11.29 -4.79
C ILE A 132 1.04 11.12 -4.66
N SER A 133 0.52 10.70 -3.51
CA SER A 133 -0.90 10.34 -3.31
C SER A 133 -1.85 11.48 -3.67
N GLU A 134 -1.58 12.71 -3.21
CA GLU A 134 -2.42 13.87 -3.53
C GLU A 134 -2.45 14.17 -5.04
N THR A 135 -1.31 14.00 -5.71
CA THR A 135 -1.21 14.19 -7.16
C THR A 135 -2.01 13.13 -7.90
N ILE A 136 -1.90 11.86 -7.49
CA ILE A 136 -2.70 10.76 -8.05
C ILE A 136 -4.18 11.06 -7.90
N LEU A 137 -4.64 11.34 -6.68
CA LEU A 137 -6.05 11.55 -6.38
C LEU A 137 -6.63 12.72 -7.17
N ARG A 138 -5.90 13.83 -7.26
CA ARG A 138 -6.29 14.97 -8.08
C ARG A 138 -6.49 14.61 -9.56
N VAL A 139 -5.63 13.77 -10.12
CA VAL A 139 -5.73 13.36 -11.53
C VAL A 139 -6.90 12.40 -11.73
N VAL A 140 -7.07 11.38 -10.89
CA VAL A 140 -8.08 10.33 -11.09
C VAL A 140 -9.51 10.74 -10.74
N GLU A 141 -9.65 11.83 -9.98
CA GLU A 141 -10.94 12.46 -9.73
C GLU A 141 -11.35 13.46 -10.82
N ASP A 142 -10.50 13.72 -11.81
CA ASP A 142 -10.86 14.53 -12.97
C ASP A 142 -12.02 13.89 -13.75
N GLU A 143 -12.97 14.71 -14.23
CA GLU A 143 -14.14 14.24 -14.95
C GLU A 143 -13.78 13.48 -16.24
N ASN A 144 -12.62 13.76 -16.84
CA ASN A 144 -12.13 13.04 -18.02
C ASN A 144 -11.80 11.57 -17.70
N LEU A 145 -11.44 11.25 -16.46
CA LEU A 145 -11.09 9.89 -16.02
C LEU A 145 -12.23 9.22 -15.24
N LYS A 146 -13.44 9.79 -15.26
CA LYS A 146 -14.59 9.32 -14.49
C LYS A 146 -14.88 7.84 -14.68
N CYS A 147 -14.85 7.36 -15.91
CA CYS A 147 -15.18 5.98 -16.29
C CYS A 147 -13.98 5.01 -16.28
N MET A 148 -12.80 5.45 -15.83
CA MET A 148 -11.60 4.59 -15.76
C MET A 148 -11.62 3.69 -14.52
N TRP A 149 -12.60 2.79 -14.46
CA TRP A 149 -12.79 1.90 -13.30
C TRP A 149 -11.61 0.97 -13.09
N GLY A 150 -11.00 0.46 -14.16
CA GLY A 150 -9.79 -0.35 -14.07
C GLY A 150 -8.64 0.38 -13.40
N LEU A 151 -8.37 1.63 -13.79
CA LEU A 151 -7.33 2.46 -13.16
C LEU A 151 -7.63 2.71 -11.69
N LYS A 152 -8.87 3.11 -11.37
CA LYS A 152 -9.28 3.43 -9.99
C LYS A 152 -9.20 2.20 -9.08
N LEU A 153 -9.66 1.04 -9.55
CA LEU A 153 -9.57 -0.21 -8.82
C LEU A 153 -8.10 -0.59 -8.60
N LYS A 154 -7.27 -0.51 -9.66
CA LYS A 154 -5.86 -0.87 -9.57
C LYS A 154 -5.07 0.03 -8.60
N LEU A 155 -5.42 1.31 -8.50
CA LEU A 155 -4.88 2.22 -7.49
C LEU A 155 -5.27 1.81 -6.07
N VAL A 156 -6.50 1.33 -5.87
CA VAL A 156 -6.94 0.82 -4.56
C VAL A 156 -6.19 -0.47 -4.21
N GLU A 157 -5.94 -1.36 -5.17
CA GLU A 157 -5.12 -2.56 -4.95
C GLU A 157 -3.69 -2.22 -4.50
N VAL A 158 -3.03 -1.26 -5.15
CA VAL A 158 -1.69 -0.82 -4.71
C VAL A 158 -1.75 -0.13 -3.34
N THR A 159 -2.78 0.68 -3.11
CA THR A 159 -2.99 1.39 -1.84
C THR A 159 -3.28 0.42 -0.70
N SER A 160 -4.01 -0.68 -0.92
CA SER A 160 -4.30 -1.67 0.12
C SER A 160 -3.01 -2.30 0.64
N LYS A 161 -2.05 -2.62 -0.25
CA LYS A 161 -0.71 -3.10 0.15
C LYS A 161 0.06 -2.09 1.00
N VAL A 162 -0.05 -0.80 0.66
CA VAL A 162 0.56 0.28 1.46
C VAL A 162 -0.10 0.38 2.84
N LEU A 163 -1.43 0.33 2.88
CA LEU A 163 -2.20 0.36 4.13
C LEU A 163 -1.84 -0.84 5.01
N ASP A 164 -1.80 -2.06 4.45
CA ASP A 164 -1.38 -3.27 5.16
C ASP A 164 0.04 -3.13 5.73
N ALA A 165 0.98 -2.65 4.91
CA ALA A 165 2.38 -2.50 5.32
C ALA A 165 2.51 -1.56 6.53
N VAL A 166 1.81 -0.43 6.53
CA VAL A 166 1.87 0.54 7.64
C VAL A 166 0.98 0.11 8.81
N GLY A 167 -0.21 -0.39 8.53
CA GLY A 167 -1.23 -0.74 9.53
C GLY A 167 -0.89 -1.96 10.36
N TYR A 168 -0.20 -2.94 9.77
CA TYR A 168 0.29 -4.11 10.50
C TYR A 168 1.75 -3.97 10.95
N GLY A 169 2.37 -2.79 10.78
CA GLY A 169 3.66 -2.47 11.36
C GLY A 169 4.88 -3.03 10.61
N ASN A 170 4.74 -3.46 9.36
CA ASN A 170 5.88 -3.79 8.49
C ASN A 170 6.71 -2.54 8.13
N VAL A 171 6.05 -1.38 8.08
CA VAL A 171 6.65 -0.06 7.86
C VAL A 171 6.25 0.87 8.99
N ILE A 172 7.26 1.45 9.67
CA ILE A 172 7.04 2.37 10.79
C ILE A 172 7.18 3.80 10.28
N LEU A 173 6.07 4.53 10.30
CA LEU A 173 6.03 5.94 9.90
C LEU A 173 5.74 6.87 11.08
N PRO A 174 6.29 8.11 11.05
CA PRO A 174 5.84 9.19 11.92
C PRO A 174 4.33 9.41 11.80
N ALA A 175 3.68 9.81 12.91
CA ALA A 175 2.23 10.05 12.94
C ALA A 175 1.72 10.98 11.81
N PRO A 176 2.38 12.09 11.44
CA PRO A 176 1.90 12.95 10.35
C PRO A 176 1.72 12.24 9.01
N HIS A 177 2.65 11.35 8.64
CA HIS A 177 2.56 10.59 7.38
C HIS A 177 1.44 9.55 7.43
N ARG A 178 1.23 8.92 8.60
CA ARG A 178 0.10 7.99 8.81
C ARG A 178 -1.25 8.71 8.72
N VAL A 179 -1.35 9.92 9.28
CA VAL A 179 -2.53 10.78 9.17
C VAL A 179 -2.77 11.17 7.70
N GLN A 180 -1.74 11.61 6.99
CA GLN A 180 -1.83 11.98 5.58
C GLN A 180 -2.32 10.82 4.72
N LEU A 181 -1.77 9.62 4.92
CA LEU A 181 -2.18 8.40 4.21
C LEU A 181 -3.68 8.13 4.40
N ILE A 182 -4.17 8.15 5.64
CA ILE A 182 -5.58 7.92 5.93
C ILE A 182 -6.46 9.05 5.35
N LYS A 183 -6.13 10.31 5.63
CA LYS A 183 -6.94 11.46 5.16
C LYS A 183 -7.00 11.57 3.64
N SER A 184 -5.98 11.10 2.92
CA SER A 184 -5.97 11.09 1.46
C SER A 184 -6.82 9.96 0.89
N TRP A 185 -6.60 8.72 1.33
CA TRP A 185 -7.16 7.54 0.68
C TRP A 185 -8.53 7.12 1.20
N LEU A 186 -8.84 7.38 2.47
CA LEU A 186 -10.11 7.00 3.07
C LEU A 186 -11.33 7.60 2.33
N PRO A 187 -11.36 8.92 1.99
CA PRO A 187 -12.49 9.49 1.24
C PRO A 187 -12.64 8.89 -0.16
N PHE A 188 -11.52 8.67 -0.85
CA PHE A 188 -11.52 8.11 -2.21
C PHE A 188 -12.07 6.69 -2.23
N ILE A 189 -11.57 5.82 -1.36
CA ILE A 189 -11.99 4.42 -1.26
C ILE A 189 -13.49 4.33 -0.87
N ARG A 190 -13.91 5.13 0.11
CA ARG A 190 -15.31 5.23 0.54
C ARG A 190 -16.25 5.59 -0.60
N LYS A 191 -15.86 6.57 -1.43
CA LYS A 191 -16.65 7.01 -2.58
C LYS A 191 -16.67 5.96 -3.69
N LEU A 192 -15.55 5.26 -3.91
CA LEU A 192 -15.41 4.30 -5.01
C LEU A 192 -16.20 3.01 -4.80
N LYS A 193 -16.11 2.39 -3.61
CA LYS A 193 -16.71 1.08 -3.34
C LYS A 193 -18.21 1.00 -3.69
N PRO A 194 -19.08 1.91 -3.21
CA PRO A 194 -20.52 1.85 -3.51
C PRO A 194 -20.83 2.07 -5.00
N ILE A 195 -19.97 2.81 -5.72
CA ILE A 195 -20.14 3.01 -7.16
C ILE A 195 -19.86 1.72 -7.91
N LEU A 196 -18.77 1.01 -7.56
CA LEU A 196 -18.43 -0.27 -8.16
C LEU A 196 -19.49 -1.33 -7.87
N ASP A 197 -20.00 -1.39 -6.63
CA ASP A 197 -21.08 -2.31 -6.25
C ASP A 197 -22.35 -2.03 -7.07
N LEU A 198 -22.75 -0.76 -7.17
CA LEU A 198 -23.92 -0.37 -7.96
C LEU A 198 -23.76 -0.70 -9.45
N MET A 199 -22.55 -0.64 -9.99
CA MET A 199 -22.28 -1.02 -11.37
C MET A 199 -22.34 -2.54 -11.55
N GLY A 200 -21.72 -3.31 -10.65
CA GLY A 200 -21.79 -4.77 -10.66
C GLY A 200 -23.21 -5.32 -10.48
N ASP A 201 -24.04 -4.65 -9.67
CA ASP A 201 -25.46 -5.02 -9.50
C ASP A 201 -26.30 -4.76 -10.76
N LYS A 202 -25.93 -3.75 -11.55
CA LYS A 202 -26.65 -3.39 -12.79
C LYS A 202 -26.20 -4.22 -13.99
N ASP A 203 -24.93 -4.55 -14.04
CA ASP A 203 -24.29 -5.24 -15.16
C ASP A 203 -23.45 -6.39 -14.64
N ALA A 204 -23.97 -7.61 -14.79
CA ALA A 204 -23.28 -8.82 -14.36
C ALA A 204 -21.96 -9.07 -15.10
N GLU A 205 -21.73 -8.43 -16.26
CA GLU A 205 -20.48 -8.49 -17.01
C GLU A 205 -19.45 -7.43 -16.56
N PHE A 206 -19.82 -6.53 -15.62
CA PHE A 206 -18.93 -5.49 -15.11
C PHE A 206 -17.77 -6.11 -14.31
N PRO A 207 -16.52 -6.02 -14.80
CA PRO A 207 -15.41 -6.79 -14.24
C PRO A 207 -14.74 -6.12 -13.04
N TYR A 208 -15.04 -4.85 -12.77
CA TYR A 208 -14.32 -4.05 -11.78
C TYR A 208 -15.04 -4.06 -10.44
N LYS A 209 -14.60 -4.91 -9.52
CA LYS A 209 -15.16 -4.99 -8.17
C LYS A 209 -14.06 -5.08 -7.14
N MET A 210 -14.33 -4.51 -5.97
CA MET A 210 -13.53 -4.78 -4.80
C MET A 210 -14.05 -6.07 -4.16
N ASP A 211 -13.24 -7.13 -4.17
CA ASP A 211 -13.62 -8.37 -3.52
C ASP A 211 -13.62 -8.24 -1.99
N GLU A 212 -14.23 -9.23 -1.34
CA GLU A 212 -14.42 -9.23 0.11
C GLU A 212 -13.08 -9.26 0.86
N ASP A 213 -12.11 -10.03 0.37
CA ASP A 213 -10.80 -10.18 1.01
C ASP A 213 -10.03 -8.84 1.00
N MET A 214 -10.02 -8.14 -0.14
CA MET A 214 -9.44 -6.80 -0.24
C MET A 214 -10.20 -5.80 0.63
N CYS A 215 -11.53 -5.90 0.70
CA CYS A 215 -12.32 -4.99 1.53
C CYS A 215 -11.96 -5.13 3.01
N GLN A 216 -11.87 -6.36 3.50
CA GLN A 216 -11.50 -6.68 4.88
C GLN A 216 -10.06 -6.27 5.20
N SER A 217 -9.11 -6.50 4.28
CA SER A 217 -7.72 -6.05 4.43
C SER A 217 -7.63 -4.53 4.59
N ILE A 218 -8.26 -3.76 3.70
CA ILE A 218 -8.27 -2.29 3.76
C ILE A 218 -8.88 -1.80 5.08
N GLU A 219 -10.02 -2.36 5.47
CA GLU A 219 -10.71 -1.98 6.69
C GLU A 219 -9.87 -2.26 7.94
N GLY A 220 -9.35 -3.49 8.07
CA GLY A 220 -8.51 -3.89 9.19
C GLY A 220 -7.22 -3.05 9.28
N ALA A 221 -6.58 -2.77 8.15
CA ALA A 221 -5.41 -1.92 8.09
C ALA A 221 -5.72 -0.47 8.53
N MET A 222 -6.81 0.10 8.05
CA MET A 222 -7.23 1.46 8.44
C MET A 222 -7.62 1.55 9.92
N VAL A 223 -8.36 0.57 10.44
CA VAL A 223 -8.70 0.47 11.87
C VAL A 223 -7.44 0.41 12.73
N SER A 224 -6.48 -0.43 12.35
CA SER A 224 -5.20 -0.55 13.05
C SER A 224 -4.42 0.76 13.02
N LEU A 225 -4.31 1.38 11.84
CA LEU A 225 -3.64 2.67 11.64
C LEU A 225 -4.23 3.75 12.53
N VAL A 226 -5.54 3.97 12.44
CA VAL A 226 -6.26 4.99 13.23
C VAL A 226 -6.06 4.72 14.72
N SER A 227 -6.26 3.48 15.17
CA SER A 227 -6.13 3.11 16.59
C SER A 227 -4.74 3.37 17.18
N ALA A 228 -3.71 3.46 16.33
CA ALA A 228 -2.32 3.72 16.69
C ALA A 228 -1.89 5.20 16.53
N LEU A 229 -2.79 6.10 16.15
CA LEU A 229 -2.50 7.54 16.06
C LEU A 229 -2.58 8.23 17.43
N PRO A 230 -2.05 9.46 17.57
CA PRO A 230 -2.38 10.33 18.71
C PRO A 230 -3.89 10.56 18.86
N SER A 231 -4.35 10.81 20.08
CA SER A 231 -5.79 10.89 20.40
C SER A 231 -6.52 12.01 19.65
N ASP A 232 -5.85 13.13 19.40
CA ASP A 232 -6.44 14.29 18.70
C ASP A 232 -6.59 13.97 17.19
N ASP A 233 -5.57 13.38 16.57
CA ASP A 233 -5.63 12.91 15.19
C ASP A 233 -6.72 11.83 14.99
N GLN A 234 -6.88 10.92 15.96
CA GLN A 234 -7.98 9.95 15.97
C GLN A 234 -9.34 10.65 15.97
N ALA A 235 -9.51 11.64 16.85
CA ALA A 235 -10.76 12.37 16.98
C ALA A 235 -11.16 13.06 15.67
N ASP A 236 -10.21 13.72 15.02
CA ASP A 236 -10.43 14.41 13.75
C ASP A 236 -10.86 13.43 12.65
N ILE A 237 -10.11 12.33 12.46
CA ILE A 237 -10.41 11.34 11.42
C ILE A 237 -11.77 10.67 11.67
N LEU A 238 -12.06 10.31 12.93
CA LEU A 238 -13.32 9.67 13.29
C LEU A 238 -14.51 10.64 13.15
N ALA A 239 -14.32 11.93 13.46
CA ALA A 239 -15.34 12.95 13.22
C ALA A 239 -15.64 13.08 11.72
N ASP A 240 -14.61 13.16 10.87
CA ASP A 240 -14.77 13.20 9.42
C ASP A 240 -15.44 11.93 8.87
N TRP A 241 -15.11 10.75 9.41
CA TRP A 241 -15.77 9.50 9.07
C TRP A 241 -17.26 9.52 9.44
N MET A 242 -17.61 9.92 10.67
CA MET A 242 -19.00 9.97 11.14
C MET A 242 -19.87 10.98 10.37
N ASN A 243 -19.26 12.08 9.90
CA ASN A 243 -19.97 13.12 9.16
C ASN A 243 -20.15 12.78 7.67
N ALA A 244 -19.54 11.71 7.17
CA ALA A 244 -19.65 11.34 5.77
C ALA A 244 -21.03 10.74 5.45
N GLU A 245 -21.58 11.07 4.28
CA GLU A 245 -22.91 10.60 3.84
C GLU A 245 -22.99 9.07 3.68
N GLN A 246 -21.85 8.39 3.51
CA GLN A 246 -21.72 6.96 3.29
C GLN A 246 -20.89 6.31 4.40
N LEU A 247 -21.55 5.95 5.51
CA LEU A 247 -20.91 5.27 6.65
C LEU A 247 -20.62 3.78 6.44
N ARG A 248 -20.91 3.23 5.26
CA ARG A 248 -20.90 1.77 5.06
C ARG A 248 -19.51 1.16 4.94
N TYR A 249 -18.57 1.88 4.33
CA TYR A 249 -17.26 1.33 4.02
C TYR A 249 -16.22 2.44 3.81
N PRO A 250 -14.97 2.28 4.30
CA PRO A 250 -14.55 1.31 5.31
C PRO A 250 -15.24 1.55 6.66
N ASP A 251 -15.58 0.49 7.39
CA ASP A 251 -16.15 0.59 8.73
C ASP A 251 -15.03 0.84 9.76
N LEU A 252 -15.07 2.00 10.42
CA LEU A 252 -14.11 2.38 11.47
C LEU A 252 -14.69 2.25 12.88
N SER A 253 -15.82 1.55 13.03
CA SER A 253 -16.51 1.39 14.32
C SER A 253 -15.61 0.80 15.41
N GLU A 254 -14.75 -0.18 15.09
CA GLU A 254 -13.81 -0.74 16.06
C GLU A 254 -12.83 0.34 16.58
N ALA A 255 -12.21 1.10 15.68
CA ALA A 255 -11.31 2.18 16.05
C ALA A 255 -12.03 3.26 16.88
N PHE A 256 -13.28 3.57 16.52
CA PHE A 256 -14.12 4.51 17.25
C PHE A 256 -14.44 4.04 18.67
N GLU A 257 -14.82 2.77 18.85
CA GLU A 257 -15.12 2.18 20.15
C GLU A 257 -13.88 2.18 21.07
N VAL A 258 -12.73 1.80 20.52
CA VAL A 258 -11.44 1.82 21.22
C VAL A 258 -11.09 3.24 21.66
N TRP A 259 -11.20 4.23 20.76
CA TRP A 259 -10.96 5.63 21.09
C TRP A 259 -11.91 6.13 22.18
N CYS A 260 -13.22 5.87 22.05
CA CYS A 260 -14.23 6.22 23.05
C CYS A 260 -13.91 5.63 24.43
N PHE A 261 -13.53 4.34 24.48
CA PHE A 261 -13.16 3.67 25.72
C PHE A 261 -11.93 4.31 26.37
N ARG A 262 -10.87 4.56 25.59
CA ARG A 262 -9.63 5.20 26.06
C ARG A 262 -9.90 6.61 26.59
N THR A 263 -10.66 7.43 25.86
CA THR A 263 -11.03 8.79 26.25
C THR A 263 -11.90 8.81 27.50
N LYS A 264 -12.92 7.96 27.60
CA LYS A 264 -13.76 7.82 28.81
C LYS A 264 -12.94 7.37 30.03
N SER A 265 -11.99 6.44 29.83
CA SER A 265 -11.10 5.97 30.90
C SER A 265 -10.15 7.09 31.38
N ALA A 266 -9.53 7.82 30.45
CA ALA A 266 -8.67 8.96 30.76
C ALA A 266 -9.42 10.05 31.54
N LYS A 267 -10.65 10.40 31.11
CA LYS A 267 -11.51 11.36 31.80
C LYS A 267 -11.81 10.93 33.25
N ARG A 268 -12.15 9.65 33.47
CA ARG A 268 -12.40 9.12 34.83
C ARG A 268 -11.17 9.24 35.73
N ARG A 269 -9.98 8.92 35.22
CA ARG A 269 -8.72 9.05 35.97
C ARG A 269 -8.40 10.51 36.31
N LEU A 270 -8.65 11.43 35.37
CA LEU A 270 -8.45 12.86 35.60
C LEU A 270 -9.39 13.39 36.70
N VAL A 271 -10.67 13.03 36.66
CA VAL A 271 -11.65 13.45 37.67
C VAL A 271 -11.38 12.80 39.04
N GLY A 272 -11.06 11.50 39.07
CA GLY A 272 -10.70 10.79 40.31
C GLY A 272 -9.44 11.37 40.96
N GLY A 273 -8.38 11.61 40.18
CA GLY A 273 -7.16 12.23 40.69
C GLY A 273 -7.32 13.69 41.11
N LEU A 274 -8.34 14.40 40.61
CA LEU A 274 -8.71 15.73 41.08
C LEU A 274 -9.44 15.66 42.43
N MET A 275 -10.34 14.69 42.62
CA MET A 275 -11.05 14.45 43.88
C MET A 275 -10.06 14.04 45.00
N ASP A 276 -9.11 13.15 44.72
CA ASP A 276 -8.07 12.75 45.67
C ASP A 276 -7.16 13.93 46.10
N LYS A 277 -6.95 14.92 45.21
CA LYS A 277 -6.20 16.16 45.53
C LYS A 277 -7.00 17.15 46.37
N VAL A 278 -8.33 17.19 46.24
CA VAL A 278 -9.21 18.06 47.04
C VAL A 278 -9.38 17.49 48.46
N ASP A 279 -9.42 16.17 48.62
CA ASP A 279 -9.51 15.53 49.94
C ASP A 279 -8.18 15.62 50.73
N SER A 280 -7.03 15.66 50.04
CA SER A 280 -5.72 15.87 50.68
C SER A 280 -5.41 17.33 51.04
N THR A 281 -6.16 18.30 50.51
CA THR A 281 -6.01 19.73 50.86
C THR A 281 -6.98 20.18 51.96
N THR A 282 -7.93 19.34 52.36
CA THR A 282 -8.90 19.65 53.43
C THR A 282 -8.58 18.98 54.77
N VAL A 283 -7.53 18.14 54.85
CA VAL A 283 -7.05 17.53 56.11
C VAL A 283 -5.72 18.16 56.52
N SER A 284 -5.77 19.40 57.01
CA SER A 284 -4.70 20.02 57.80
C SER A 284 -5.32 21.15 58.63
N LEU A 285 -5.86 20.79 59.79
CA LEU A 285 -6.21 21.68 60.90
C LEU A 285 -5.68 21.06 62.19
#